data_AF-A0A8J5Z1G6-F1
#
_entry.id   AF-A0A8J5Z1G6-F1
#
_cell.length_a   1.000
_cell.length_b   1.000
_cell.length_c   1.000
_cell.angle_alpha   90.00
_cell.angle_beta   90.00
_cell.angle_gamma   90.00
#
_symmetry.space_group_name_H-M   'P 1'
#
loop_
_entity.id
_entity.type
_entity.pdbx_description
1 polymer ?
#
loop_
_entity_poly.entity_id
_entity_poly.type
_entity_poly.pdbx_seq_one_letter_code
_entity_poly.pdbx_strand_id
1 'polypeptide(L)' 'MATLRFDIEKVNGIANFNLWKVRMTAILVQKGLKNVVTGKKPADTNQLEWEQLDEKALSIIQLCLTNNV' A
#
# COMPACT_ATOMS: atom_id res chain seq x y z
N MET A 1 -0.14 -3.53 -23.54
CA MET A 1 0.42 -3.62 -22.17
C MET A 1 -0.72 -4.01 -21.24
N ALA A 2 -0.67 -5.19 -20.61
CA ALA A 2 -1.72 -5.63 -19.70
C ALA A 2 -1.63 -4.81 -18.41
N THR A 3 -2.60 -3.95 -18.18
CA THR A 3 -2.83 -3.33 -16.88
C THR A 3 -3.19 -4.44 -15.90
N LEU A 4 -2.27 -4.78 -14.99
CA LEU A 4 -2.60 -5.59 -13.81
C LEU A 4 -3.58 -4.79 -12.95
N ARG A 5 -4.87 -4.93 -13.26
CA ARG A 5 -5.97 -4.44 -12.46
C ARG A 5 -6.10 -5.43 -11.31
N PHE A 6 -5.36 -5.17 -10.24
CA PHE A 6 -5.60 -5.86 -8.99
C PHE A 6 -7.02 -5.46 -8.58
N ASP A 7 -7.98 -6.39 -8.63
CA ASP A 7 -9.23 -6.24 -7.89
C ASP A 7 -8.85 -6.33 -6.42
N ILE A 8 -8.44 -5.18 -5.88
CA ILE A 8 -8.12 -5.07 -4.46
C ILE A 8 -9.46 -5.09 -3.76
N GLU A 9 -9.78 -6.23 -3.16
CA GLU A 9 -10.95 -6.39 -2.32
C GLU A 9 -10.95 -5.26 -1.27
N LYS A 10 -11.92 -4.35 -1.40
CA LYS A 10 -12.05 -3.22 -0.50
C LYS A 10 -12.47 -3.73 0.87
N VAL A 11 -11.86 -3.23 1.95
CA VAL A 11 -12.26 -3.61 3.32
C VAL A 11 -13.56 -2.92 3.66
N ASN A 12 -14.61 -3.71 3.84
CA ASN A 12 -15.94 -3.26 4.27
C ASN A 12 -16.14 -3.30 5.80
N GLY A 13 -15.07 -3.50 6.58
CA GLY A 13 -15.11 -3.59 8.05
C GLY A 13 -15.57 -4.95 8.60
N ILE A 14 -16.11 -5.83 7.75
CA ILE A 14 -16.53 -7.20 8.12
C ILE A 14 -15.40 -8.20 7.85
N ALA A 15 -14.56 -7.92 6.86
CA ALA A 15 -13.42 -8.75 6.51
C ALA A 15 -12.34 -8.77 7.61
N ASN A 16 -11.67 -9.92 7.78
CA ASN A 16 -10.59 -10.10 8.73
C ASN A 16 -9.45 -9.10 8.45
N PHE A 17 -9.29 -8.11 9.33
CA PHE A 17 -8.29 -7.04 9.19
C PHE A 17 -6.86 -7.59 9.06
N ASN A 18 -6.53 -8.69 9.76
CA ASN A 18 -5.22 -9.31 9.65
C ASN A 18 -4.98 -9.88 8.25
N LEU A 19 -5.98 -10.54 7.65
CA LEU A 19 -5.91 -11.04 6.28
C LEU A 19 -5.79 -9.87 5.29
N TRP A 20 -6.57 -8.80 5.49
CA TRP A 20 -6.44 -7.62 4.64
C TRP A 20 -5.05 -6.98 4.75
N LYS A 21 -4.52 -6.83 5.96
CA LYS A 21 -3.18 -6.28 6.19
C LYS A 21 -2.13 -7.09 5.44
N VAL A 22 -2.18 -8.43 5.49
CA VAL A 22 -1.26 -9.30 4.74
C VAL A 22 -1.38 -9.06 3.23
N ARG A 23 -2.59 -8.98 2.69
CA ARG A 23 -2.82 -8.70 1.25
C ARG A 23 -2.33 -7.31 0.86
N MET A 24 -2.63 -6.29 1.66
CA MET A 24 -2.19 -4.91 1.43
C MET A 24 -0.67 -4.79 1.45
N THR A 25 -0.01 -5.44 2.41
CA THR A 25 1.46 -5.54 2.44
C THR A 25 2.01 -6.17 1.16
N ALA A 26 1.42 -7.27 0.68
CA ALA A 26 1.85 -7.90 -0.57
C ALA A 26 1.65 -7.00 -1.79
N ILE A 27 0.57 -6.22 -1.85
CA ILE A 27 0.32 -5.24 -2.92
C ILE A 27 1.37 -4.13 -2.90
N LEU A 28 1.64 -3.54 -1.74
CA LEU A 28 2.63 -2.47 -1.59
C LEU A 28 4.04 -2.95 -1.96
N VAL A 29 4.42 -4.18 -1.57
CA VAL A 29 5.70 -4.79 -1.98
C VAL A 29 5.78 -4.96 -3.49
N GLN A 30 4.72 -5.45 -4.15
CA GLN A 30 4.66 -5.57 -5.61
C GLN A 30 4.76 -4.20 -6.31
N LYS A 31 4.33 -3.12 -5.67
CA LYS A 31 4.43 -1.74 -6.17
C LYS A 31 5.79 -1.08 -5.90
N GLY A 32 6.77 -1.83 -5.38
CA GLY A 32 8.11 -1.33 -5.06
C GLY A 32 8.21 -0.60 -3.72
N LEU A 33 7.20 -0.68 -2.87
CA LEU A 33 7.10 0.08 -1.61
C LEU A 33 7.55 -0.74 -0.39
N LYS A 34 8.33 -1.80 -0.58
CA LYS A 34 8.81 -2.68 0.50
C LYS A 34 9.46 -1.88 1.64
N ASN A 35 10.33 -0.93 1.31
CA ASN A 35 11.06 -0.14 2.30
C ASN A 35 10.11 0.70 3.16
N VAL A 36 9.12 1.34 2.52
CA VAL A 36 8.05 2.12 3.18
C VAL A 36 7.25 1.24 4.13
N VAL A 37 6.80 0.07 3.67
CA VAL A 37 6.02 -0.87 4.51
C VAL A 37 6.81 -1.33 5.73
N THR A 38 8.13 -1.48 5.60
CA THR A 38 8.99 -1.86 6.73
C THR A 38 9.43 -0.69 7.61
N GLY A 39 9.10 0.55 7.24
CA GLY A 39 9.54 1.77 7.94
C GLY A 39 11.05 2.01 7.86
N LYS A 40 11.76 1.31 6.98
CA LYS A 40 13.22 1.38 6.86
C LYS A 40 13.60 2.24 5.68
N LYS A 41 13.83 3.53 5.93
CA LYS A 41 14.39 4.45 4.94
C LYS A 41 15.83 4.03 4.61
N PRO A 42 16.17 3.73 3.36
CA PRO A 42 17.56 3.48 2.97
C PRO A 42 18.42 4.73 3.18
N ALA A 43 19.68 4.54 3.56
CA ALA A 43 20.61 5.66 3.79
C ALA A 43 20.83 6.52 2.54
N ASP A 44 20.80 5.87 1.37
CA ASP A 44 21.06 6.50 0.07
C ASP A 44 19.82 7.21 -0.51
N THR A 45 18.66 7.08 0.12
CA THR A 45 17.41 7.70 -0.36
C THR A 45 17.25 9.11 0.20
N ASN A 46 17.08 10.09 -0.70
CA ASN A 46 16.83 11.47 -0.31
C ASN A 46 15.48 11.60 0.43
N GLN A 47 15.37 12.60 1.31
CA GLN A 47 14.16 12.83 2.10
C GLN A 47 12.92 13.08 1.23
N LEU A 48 13.04 13.87 0.17
CA LEU A 48 11.94 14.15 -0.75
C LEU A 48 11.45 12.87 -1.45
N GLU A 49 12.36 12.03 -1.94
CA GLU A 49 12.00 10.77 -2.60
C GLU A 49 11.33 9.81 -1.62
N TRP A 50 11.79 9.80 -0.36
CA TRP A 50 11.17 9.00 0.68
C TRP A 50 9.73 9.45 0.97
N GLU A 51 9.50 10.75 1.11
CA GLU A 51 8.16 11.32 1.32
C GLU A 51 7.21 11.00 0.17
N GLN A 52 7.69 11.05 -1.08
CA GLN A 52 6.90 10.66 -2.25
C GLN A 52 6.51 9.17 -2.24
N LEU A 53 7.42 8.29 -1.81
CA LEU A 53 7.12 6.86 -1.67
C LEU A 53 6.12 6.61 -0.53
N ASP A 54 6.22 7.36 0.57
CA ASP A 54 5.28 7.31 1.68
C ASP A 54 3.88 7.77 1.27
N GLU A 55 3.76 8.92 0.61
CA GLU A 55 2.50 9.45 0.07
C GLU A 55 1.86 8.49 -0.93
N LYS A 56 2.68 7.84 -1.77
CA LYS A 56 2.21 6.82 -2.71
C LYS A 56 1.65 5.59 -1.98
N ALA A 57 2.29 5.14 -0.90
CA ALA A 57 1.79 4.03 -0.11
C ALA A 57 0.46 4.39 0.58
N LEU A 58 0.36 5.59 1.15
CA LEU A 58 -0.86 6.12 1.76
C LEU A 58 -2.01 6.16 0.74
N SER A 59 -1.75 6.72 -0.45
CA SER A 59 -2.74 6.80 -1.53
C SER A 59 -3.28 5.43 -1.93
N ILE A 60 -2.40 4.42 -2.06
CA ILE A 60 -2.82 3.05 -2.37
C ILE A 60 -3.72 2.49 -1.28
N ILE A 61 -3.33 2.66 0.00
CA ILE A 61 -4.14 2.19 1.13
C ILE A 61 -5.53 2.81 1.09
N GLN A 62 -5.62 4.14 0.96
CA GLN A 62 -6.88 4.89 0.91
C GLN A 62 -7.79 4.45 -0.23
N LEU A 63 -7.24 4.23 -1.44
CA LEU A 63 -7.99 3.74 -2.60
C LEU A 63 -8.57 2.33 -2.42
N CYS A 64 -8.07 1.58 -1.43
CA CYS A 64 -8.49 0.21 -1.13
C CYS A 64 -9.43 0.13 0.09
N LEU A 65 -9.83 1.28 0.64
CA LEU A 65 -10.88 1.35 1.66
C LEU A 65 -12.24 1.46 0.99
N THR A 66 -13.29 0.88 1.60
CA THR A 66 -14.67 1.19 1.19
C THR A 66 -15.13 2.50 1.83
N ASN A 67 -15.95 3.26 1.12
CA ASN A 67 -16.70 4.40 1.66
C ASN A 67 -17.91 3.94 2.49
N ASN A 68 -17.76 2.97 3.38
CA ASN A 68 -18.83 2.66 4.34
C ASN A 68 -18.90 3.82 5.33
N VAL A 69 -19.73 4.82 5.00
CA VAL A 69 -20.26 5.85 5.90
C VAL A 69 -21.58 5.32 6.46
#